data_AF-A0A382N556-F1
#
_entry.id   AF-A0A382N556-F1
#
_cell.length_a   1.000
_cell.length_b   1.000
_cell.length_c   1.000
_cell.angle_alpha   90.00
_cell.angle_beta   90.00
_cell.angle_gamma   90.00
#
_symmetry.space_group_name_H-M   'P 1'
#
loop_
_entity.id
_entity.type
_entity.pdbx_description
1 polymer ?
#
loop_
_entity_poly.entity_id
_entity_poly.type
_entity_poly.pdbx_seq_one_letter_code
_entity_poly.pdbx_strand_id
1 'polypeptide(L)'
;VEEKANNIYEAVVVMAKRARQINQERFEDQIIEESEELEMDVLDELPDIKPEDYEEKEKVTTEALDEFLEGKVHWHVLEDIEQDQ
;
A
#
# COMPACT_ATOMS: atom_id res chain seq x y z
N VAL A 1 17.99 9.82 4.11
CA VAL A 1 17.45 8.71 4.94
C VAL A 1 17.91 8.83 6.38
N GLU A 2 19.22 8.86 6.64
CA GLU A 2 19.77 9.05 8.00
C GLU A 2 19.38 10.39 8.65
N GLU A 3 19.20 11.46 7.86
CA GLU A 3 18.75 12.75 8.41
C GLU A 3 17.28 12.76 8.84
N LYS A 4 16.47 11.80 8.38
CA LYS A 4 15.02 11.76 8.64
C LYS A 4 14.61 10.78 9.73
N ALA A 5 15.46 9.82 10.06
CA ALA A 5 15.21 8.85 11.13
C ALA A 5 16.41 8.75 12.06
N ASN A 6 16.14 8.63 13.35
CA ASN A 6 17.18 8.51 14.38
C ASN A 6 18.01 7.22 14.21
N ASN A 7 17.43 6.19 13.54
CA ASN A 7 18.08 4.91 13.27
C ASN A 7 17.72 4.40 11.87
N ILE A 8 18.71 3.89 11.12
CA ILE A 8 18.50 3.29 9.80
C ILE A 8 17.55 2.09 9.83
N TYR A 9 17.59 1.26 10.88
CA TYR A 9 16.69 0.10 11.00
C TYR A 9 15.24 0.53 11.22
N GLU A 10 15.03 1.63 11.94
CA GLU A 10 13.72 2.23 12.12
C GLU A 10 13.17 2.74 10.78
N ALA A 11 14.00 3.42 9.98
CA ALA A 11 13.62 3.84 8.64
C ALA A 11 13.19 2.64 7.77
N VAL A 12 13.92 1.53 7.81
CA VAL A 12 13.54 0.31 7.06
C VAL A 12 12.18 -0.23 7.52
N VAL A 13 11.92 -0.28 8.83
CA VAL A 13 10.64 -0.77 9.36
C VAL A 13 9.50 0.16 8.94
N VAL A 14 9.70 1.47 9.01
CA VAL A 14 8.69 2.47 8.60
C VAL A 14 8.38 2.36 7.11
N MET A 15 9.40 2.32 6.26
CA MET A 15 9.23 2.17 4.80
C MET A 15 8.54 0.84 4.46
N ALA A 16 8.91 -0.26 5.12
CA ALA A 16 8.27 -1.56 4.90
C ALA A 16 6.80 -1.57 5.34
N LYS A 17 6.47 -0.91 6.46
CA LYS A 17 5.07 -0.76 6.90
C LYS A 17 4.28 0.11 5.94
N ARG A 18 4.86 1.23 5.47
CA ARG A 18 4.18 2.11 4.51
C ARG A 18 3.94 1.41 3.17
N ALA A 19 4.92 0.67 2.66
CA ALA A 19 4.75 -0.13 1.45
C ALA A 19 3.61 -1.16 1.57
N ARG A 20 3.41 -1.75 2.76
CA ARG A 20 2.27 -2.64 3.02
C ARG A 20 0.93 -1.91 3.02
N GLN A 21 0.88 -0.71 3.59
CA GLN A 21 -0.34 0.12 3.58
C GLN A 21 -0.73 0.47 2.14
N ILE A 22 0.21 0.96 1.33
CA ILE A 22 -0.02 1.27 -0.09
C ILE A 22 -0.53 0.04 -0.84
N ASN A 23 0.06 -1.13 -0.59
CA ASN A 23 -0.38 -2.36 -1.23
C ASN A 23 -1.80 -2.78 -0.80
N GLN A 24 -2.16 -2.52 0.45
CA GLN A 24 -3.49 -2.80 0.96
C GLN A 24 -4.53 -1.84 0.39
N GLU A 25 -4.21 -0.54 0.30
CA GLU A 25 -5.03 0.47 -0.38
C GLU A 25 -5.32 0.05 -1.83
N ARG A 26 -4.29 -0.36 -2.58
CA ARG A 26 -4.45 -0.86 -3.98
C ARG A 26 -5.31 -2.11 -4.08
N PHE A 27 -5.23 -3.01 -3.10
CA PHE A 27 -6.06 -4.21 -3.07
C PHE A 27 -7.52 -3.88 -2.78
N GLU A 28 -7.76 -2.94 -1.86
CA GLU A 28 -9.12 -2.46 -1.56
C GLU A 28 -9.76 -1.80 -2.78
N ASP A 29 -9.02 -0.97 -3.52
CA ASP A 29 -9.48 -0.38 -4.77
C ASP A 29 -9.88 -1.45 -5.80
N GLN A 30 -9.02 -2.47 -5.98
CA GLN A 30 -9.31 -3.58 -6.89
C GLN A 30 -10.55 -4.37 -6.49
N ILE A 31 -10.75 -4.64 -5.19
CA ILE A 31 -11.93 -5.35 -4.70
C ILE A 31 -13.20 -4.53 -4.91
N ILE A 32 -13.13 -3.20 -4.79
CA ILE A 32 -14.26 -2.32 -5.08
C ILE A 32 -14.63 -2.41 -6.56
N GLU A 33 -13.65 -2.30 -7.46
CA GLU A 33 -13.87 -2.46 -8.91
C GLU A 33 -14.47 -3.84 -9.25
N GLU A 34 -13.90 -4.93 -8.73
CA GLU A 34 -14.43 -6.30 -8.92
C GLU A 34 -15.83 -6.47 -8.31
N SER A 35 -16.16 -5.75 -7.24
CA SER A 35 -17.50 -5.82 -6.64
C SER A 35 -18.57 -5.16 -7.51
N GLU A 36 -18.21 -4.12 -8.27
CA GLU A 36 -19.08 -3.53 -9.28
C GLU A 36 -19.31 -4.51 -10.43
N GLU A 37 -18.30 -5.30 -10.82
CA GLU A 37 -18.45 -6.39 -11.79
C GLU A 37 -19.31 -7.54 -11.26
N LEU A 38 -19.36 -7.76 -9.95
CA LEU A 38 -20.20 -8.82 -9.36
C LEU A 38 -21.71 -8.55 -9.49
N GLU A 39 -22.12 -7.34 -9.88
CA GLU A 39 -23.50 -7.02 -10.25
C GLU A 39 -23.91 -7.56 -11.64
N MET A 40 -22.98 -8.15 -12.40
CA MET A 40 -23.24 -8.78 -13.70
C MET A 40 -24.06 -10.09 -13.58
N ASP A 41 -25.09 -10.25 -14.40
CA ASP A 41 -25.93 -11.45 -14.46
C ASP A 41 -25.24 -12.61 -15.21
N VAL A 42 -25.72 -13.84 -15.06
CA VAL A 42 -25.09 -15.08 -15.61
C VAL A 42 -24.97 -15.06 -17.14
N LEU A 43 -25.78 -14.26 -17.82
CA LEU A 43 -25.77 -14.10 -19.28
C LEU A 43 -24.98 -12.87 -19.77
N ASP A 44 -24.44 -12.05 -18.87
CA ASP A 44 -23.65 -10.89 -19.25
C ASP A 44 -22.30 -11.33 -19.82
N GLU A 45 -21.84 -10.63 -20.86
CA GLU A 45 -20.56 -10.91 -21.49
C GLU A 45 -19.43 -10.43 -20.58
N LEU A 46 -18.46 -11.31 -20.30
CA LEU A 46 -17.30 -10.95 -19.49
C LEU A 46 -16.54 -9.77 -20.10
N PRO A 47 -15.96 -8.88 -19.29
CA PRO A 47 -15.12 -7.81 -19.79
C PRO A 47 -13.95 -8.38 -20.62
N ASP A 48 -13.74 -7.83 -21.81
CA ASP A 48 -12.63 -8.22 -22.70
C ASP A 48 -11.35 -7.52 -22.23
N ILE A 49 -10.57 -8.18 -21.37
CA ILE A 49 -9.30 -7.66 -20.84
C ILE A 49 -8.23 -7.83 -21.91
N LYS A 50 -7.87 -6.73 -22.59
CA LYS A 50 -6.81 -6.78 -23.61
C LYS A 50 -5.46 -6.57 -22.94
N PRO A 51 -4.38 -7.18 -23.48
CA PRO A 51 -3.02 -6.89 -23.01
C PRO A 51 -2.63 -5.41 -23.10
N GLU A 52 -3.31 -4.66 -23.96
CA GLU A 52 -3.15 -3.22 -24.15
C GLU A 52 -3.67 -2.40 -22.97
N ASP A 53 -4.61 -2.96 -22.19
CA ASP A 53 -5.24 -2.31 -21.03
C ASP A 53 -4.41 -2.48 -19.75
N TYR A 54 -3.23 -3.12 -19.82
CA TYR A 54 -2.34 -3.30 -18.68
C TYR A 54 -1.69 -1.96 -18.26
N GLU A 55 -1.97 -1.53 -17.03
CA GLU A 55 -1.34 -0.36 -16.43
C GLU A 55 -0.14 -0.77 -15.55
N GLU A 56 1.07 -0.38 -15.97
CA GLU A 56 2.27 -0.56 -15.15
C GLU A 56 2.25 0.41 -13.97
N LYS A 57 1.96 -0.11 -12.77
CA LYS A 57 2.02 0.65 -11.52
C LYS A 57 3.42 0.60 -10.93
N GLU A 58 3.83 1.70 -10.31
CA GLU A 58 5.11 1.77 -9.60
C GLU A 58 5.15 0.75 -8.44
N LYS A 59 6.34 0.22 -8.16
CA LYS A 59 6.55 -0.68 -7.02
C LYS A 59 6.25 0.05 -5.72
N VAL A 60 5.43 -0.56 -4.88
CA VAL A 60 5.02 -0.02 -3.56
C VAL A 60 6.20 0.34 -2.65
N THR A 61 7.35 -0.32 -2.81
CA THR A 61 8.57 -0.01 -2.06
C THR A 61 9.25 1.26 -2.54
N THR A 62 9.15 1.60 -3.83
CA THR A 62 9.69 2.84 -4.40
C THR A 62 8.83 4.01 -3.98
N GLU A 63 7.51 3.87 -4.11
CA GLU A 63 6.55 4.88 -3.66
C GLU A 63 6.70 5.17 -2.15
N ALA A 64 6.80 4.13 -1.32
CA ALA A 64 7.04 4.31 0.12
C ALA A 64 8.40 4.97 0.44
N LEU A 65 9.43 4.71 -0.36
CA LEU A 65 10.74 5.35 -0.19
C LEU A 65 10.65 6.83 -0.54
N ASP A 66 9.98 7.18 -1.63
CA ASP A 66 9.82 8.56 -2.07
C ASP A 66 8.99 9.36 -1.07
N GLU A 67 7.87 8.83 -0.59
CA GLU A 67 7.07 9.47 0.46
C GLU A 67 7.86 9.67 1.75
N PHE A 68 8.70 8.71 2.12
CA PHE A 68 9.59 8.81 3.28
C PHE A 68 10.65 9.91 3.07
N LEU A 69 11.29 9.95 1.90
CA LEU A 69 12.28 10.96 1.52
C LEU A 69 11.69 12.36 1.36
N GLU A 70 10.41 12.48 1.02
CA GLU A 70 9.67 13.74 0.99
C GLU A 70 9.19 14.16 2.38
N GLY A 71 9.06 13.20 3.32
CA GLY A 71 8.65 13.47 4.70
C GLY A 71 7.14 13.54 4.87
N LYS A 72 6.40 12.89 3.97
CA LYS A 72 4.94 12.72 4.04
C LYS A 72 4.53 11.69 5.10
N VAL A 73 5.45 10.81 5.48
CA VAL A 73 5.22 9.73 6.45
C VAL A 73 5.61 10.21 7.85
N HIS A 74 4.68 10.10 8.79
CA HIS A 74 4.91 10.34 10.22
C HIS A 74 4.76 9.04 11.00
N TRP A 75 5.65 8.81 11.96
CA TRP A 75 5.60 7.62 12.81
C TRP A 75 6.05 7.97 14.23
N HIS A 76 5.61 7.15 15.18
CA HIS A 76 6.04 7.21 16.57
C HIS A 76 6.18 5.78 17.10
N VAL A 77 7.18 5.57 17.95
CA VAL A 77 7.28 4.32 18.72
C VAL A 77 6.24 4.40 19.82
N LEU A 78 5.34 3.42 19.87
CA LEU A 78 4.48 3.23 21.02
C LEU A 78 5.35 2.61 22.10
N GLU A 79 5.53 3.29 23.24
CA GLU A 79 6.14 2.66 24.41
C GLU A 79 5.26 1.47 24.83
N ASP A 80 5.91 0.38 25.24
CA ASP A 80 5.24 -0.87 25.61
C ASP A 80 4.10 -0.56 26.57
N ILE A 81 2.87 -0.80 26.12
CA ILE A 81 1.73 -0.90 27.02
C ILE A 81 2.04 -2.16 27.82
N GLU A 82 2.65 -2.02 29.00
CA GLU A 82 2.76 -3.12 29.95
C GLU A 82 1.36 -3.72 30.06
N GLN A 83 1.19 -4.93 29.53
CA GLN A 83 -0.05 -5.66 29.66
C GLN A 83 -0.13 -6.08 31.13
N ASP A 84 -0.70 -5.21 31.95
CA ASP A 84 -1.22 -5.57 33.26
C ASP A 84 -2.38 -6.56 33.06
N GLN A 85 -2.08 -7.87 32.98
CA GLN A 85 -2.98 -8.97 33.35
C GLN A 85 -2.20 -10.15 33.95
#